data_AF-B4D2F2-F1
#
_entry.id   AF-B4D2F2-F1
#
_cell.length_a   1.000
_cell.length_b   1.000
_cell.length_c   1.000
_cell.angle_alpha   90.00
_cell.angle_beta   90.00
_cell.angle_gamma   90.00
#
_symmetry.space_group_name_H-M   'P 1'
#
loop_
_entity.id
_entity.type
_entity.pdbx_description
1 polymer ?
#
loop_
_entity_poly.entity_id
_entity_poly.type
_entity_poly.pdbx_seq_one_letter_code
_entity_poly.pdbx_strand_id
1 'polypeptide(L)'
;MLFNSFIFLFGFLPVALLLYFGIARFWGSQAANISLVAMSLVFYGYWAYAPFDGHGAPQRMFGYVWLLCASTTVNYLVGRSLQARPRLWLLAAGVAGNLAVLGYYKYAGFAIRTADHALHASLSIPQVILPLAISFYTFTQIAFIVDAYRGLAAEMSFPRYALFVSFFPHLIARANRAPQRDHAAIRPA
;
A
#
# COMPACT_ATOMS: atom_id res chain seq x y z
N MET A 1 8.99 3.71 10.32
CA MET A 1 8.83 4.34 11.66
C MET A 1 7.49 3.89 12.22
N LEU A 2 7.34 3.79 13.55
CA LEU A 2 6.01 3.59 14.15
C LEU A 2 5.26 4.92 14.21
N PHE A 3 3.95 4.90 13.96
CA PHE A 3 3.12 6.11 13.91
C PHE A 3 2.97 6.82 15.26
N ASN A 4 3.00 6.07 16.36
CA ASN A 4 2.95 6.61 17.73
C ASN A 4 4.33 7.00 18.27
N SER A 5 5.38 6.99 17.44
CA SER A 5 6.74 7.36 17.85
C SER A 5 6.91 8.88 17.91
N PHE A 6 7.63 9.37 18.92
CA PHE A 6 8.09 10.76 18.99
C PHE A 6 8.85 11.20 17.74
N ILE A 7 9.63 10.30 17.14
CA ILE A 7 10.41 10.56 15.91
C ILE A 7 9.46 10.87 14.74
N PHE A 8 8.32 10.16 14.67
CA PHE A 8 7.32 10.42 13.63
C PHE A 8 6.63 11.76 13.87
N LEU A 9 6.14 12.00 15.10
CA LEU A 9 5.31 13.16 15.43
C LEU A 9 6.08 14.48 15.39
N PHE A 10 7.30 14.52 15.92
CA PHE A 10 8.09 15.75 16.05
C PHE A 10 9.23 15.87 15.03
N GLY A 11 9.63 14.77 14.39
CA GLY A 11 10.67 14.78 13.36
C GLY A 11 10.08 14.71 11.95
N PHE A 12 9.54 13.54 11.60
CA PHE A 12 9.12 13.25 10.24
C PHE A 12 7.94 14.10 9.76
N LEU A 13 6.89 14.25 10.57
CA LEU A 13 5.67 14.97 10.19
C LEU A 13 5.93 16.47 9.94
N PRO A 14 6.61 17.23 10.82
CA PRO A 14 6.91 18.64 10.56
C PRO A 14 7.78 18.82 9.31
N VAL A 15 8.79 17.96 9.12
CA VAL A 15 9.65 18.01 7.93
C VAL A 15 8.86 17.72 6.66
N ALA A 16 7.98 16.71 6.66
CA ALA A 16 7.13 16.40 5.51
C ALA A 16 6.20 17.56 5.14
N LEU A 17 5.61 18.24 6.13
CA LEU A 17 4.76 19.41 5.92
C LEU A 17 5.56 20.61 5.41
N LEU A 18 6.70 20.92 6.02
CA LEU A 18 7.56 22.03 5.59
C LEU A 18 8.06 21.83 4.16
N LEU A 19 8.47 20.61 3.81
CA LEU A 19 8.86 20.27 2.44
C LEU A 19 7.68 20.40 1.48
N TYR A 20 6.51 19.88 1.84
CA TYR A 20 5.33 19.98 0.99
C TYR A 20 4.94 21.44 0.73
N PHE A 21 4.78 22.24 1.78
CA PHE A 21 4.36 23.64 1.65
C PHE A 21 5.46 24.50 1.00
N GLY A 22 6.73 24.25 1.31
CA GLY A 22 7.86 24.91 0.67
C GLY A 22 7.90 24.62 -0.83
N ILE A 23 7.86 23.35 -1.22
CA ILE A 23 7.88 22.96 -2.63
C ILE A 23 6.61 23.44 -3.35
N ALA A 24 5.45 23.38 -2.72
CA ALA A 24 4.21 23.92 -3.28
C ALA A 24 4.31 25.43 -3.55
N ARG A 25 4.94 26.18 -2.63
CA ARG A 25 5.09 27.63 -2.73
C ARG A 25 6.05 28.07 -3.84
N PHE A 26 7.11 27.30 -4.09
CA PHE A 26 8.14 27.67 -5.05
C PHE A 26 7.98 26.98 -6.41
N TRP A 27 7.64 25.69 -6.43
CA TRP A 27 7.69 24.82 -7.62
C TRP A 27 6.31 24.25 -8.01
N GLY A 28 5.25 24.66 -7.30
CA GLY A 28 3.87 24.33 -7.61
C GLY A 28 3.38 22.98 -7.08
N SER A 29 2.09 22.71 -7.30
CA SER A 29 1.37 21.58 -6.70
C SER A 29 1.83 20.21 -7.19
N GLN A 30 2.34 20.11 -8.41
CA GLN A 30 2.84 18.83 -8.96
C GLN A 30 4.13 18.39 -8.28
N ALA A 31 5.10 19.31 -8.13
CA ALA A 31 6.34 19.04 -7.42
C ALA A 31 6.09 18.68 -5.95
N ALA A 32 5.12 19.33 -5.31
CA ALA A 32 4.71 19.04 -3.94
C ALA A 32 4.08 17.65 -3.79
N ASN A 33 3.30 17.18 -4.77
CA ASN A 33 2.78 15.82 -4.76
C ASN A 33 3.92 14.78 -4.88
N ILE A 34 4.90 15.04 -5.75
CA ILE A 34 6.08 14.17 -5.90
C ILE A 34 6.87 14.11 -4.60
N SER A 35 7.04 15.24 -3.90
CA SER A 35 7.75 15.25 -2.61
C SER A 35 7.00 14.44 -1.56
N LEU A 36 5.67 14.47 -1.52
CA LEU A 36 4.89 13.62 -0.62
C LEU A 36 4.97 12.13 -0.97
N VAL A 37 5.04 11.78 -2.26
CA VAL A 37 5.32 10.39 -2.68
C VAL A 37 6.69 9.98 -2.17
N ALA A 38 7.72 10.81 -2.38
CA ALA A 38 9.07 10.54 -1.90
C ALA A 38 9.11 10.37 -0.37
N MET A 39 8.46 11.26 0.39
CA MET A 39 8.36 11.13 1.85
C MET A 39 7.63 9.85 2.26
N SER A 40 6.56 9.47 1.54
CA SER A 40 5.86 8.21 1.79
C SER A 40 6.76 7.00 1.57
N LEU A 41 7.55 6.98 0.49
CA LEU A 41 8.52 5.92 0.23
C LEU A 41 9.62 5.87 1.30
N VAL A 42 10.11 7.01 1.77
CA VAL A 42 11.05 7.09 2.90
C VAL A 42 10.43 6.51 4.17
N PHE A 43 9.16 6.80 4.45
CA PHE A 43 8.45 6.26 5.61
C PHE A 43 8.36 4.73 5.56
N TYR A 44 7.96 4.16 4.40
CA TYR A 44 7.91 2.71 4.20
C TYR A 44 9.31 2.08 4.25
N GLY A 45 10.30 2.71 3.62
CA GLY A 45 11.69 2.27 3.63
C GLY A 45 12.26 2.21 5.04
N TYR A 46 12.06 3.26 5.84
CA TYR A 46 12.49 3.27 7.24
C TYR A 46 11.77 2.21 8.07
N TRP A 47 10.47 1.97 7.83
CA TRP A 47 9.77 0.89 8.52
C TRP A 47 10.36 -0.48 8.17
N ALA A 48 10.70 -0.71 6.90
CA ALA A 48 11.36 -1.95 6.47
C ALA A 48 12.82 -2.07 6.97
N TYR A 49 13.48 -0.95 7.25
CA TYR A 49 14.82 -0.90 7.86
C TYR A 49 14.79 -1.15 9.37
N ALA A 50 13.66 -0.90 10.05
CA ALA A 50 13.59 -0.97 11.50
C ALA A 50 14.03 -2.36 11.98
N PRO A 51 15.12 -2.45 12.77
CA PRO A 51 15.66 -3.73 13.25
C PRO A 51 14.78 -4.23 14.39
N PHE A 52 13.58 -4.71 14.07
CA PHE A 52 12.67 -5.23 15.08
C PHE A 52 13.22 -6.53 15.71
N ASP A 53 14.07 -7.27 14.98
CA ASP A 53 14.65 -8.56 15.40
C ASP A 53 16.20 -8.65 15.28
N GLY A 54 16.93 -7.52 15.24
CA GLY A 54 18.42 -7.53 15.21
C GLY A 54 19.05 -8.03 13.89
N HIS A 55 18.27 -8.55 12.94
CA HIS A 55 18.71 -8.90 11.59
C HIS A 55 18.31 -7.80 10.60
N GLY A 56 19.03 -6.68 10.64
CA GLY A 56 18.93 -5.60 9.65
C GLY A 56 19.43 -6.09 8.29
N ALA A 57 18.54 -6.69 7.51
CA ALA A 57 18.83 -7.09 6.13
C ALA A 57 18.40 -5.94 5.19
N PRO A 58 19.30 -5.00 4.83
CA PRO A 58 18.97 -3.87 3.94
C PRO A 58 18.37 -4.29 2.60
N GLN A 59 18.70 -5.50 2.15
CA GLN A 59 18.12 -6.15 0.96
C GLN A 59 16.59 -6.34 1.00
N ARG A 60 15.97 -6.46 2.19
CA ARG A 60 14.50 -6.58 2.32
C ARG A 60 13.78 -5.23 2.18
N MET A 61 14.44 -4.14 2.60
CA MET A 61 13.92 -2.78 2.46
C MET A 61 13.71 -2.42 1.00
N PHE A 62 14.71 -2.70 0.16
CA PHE A 62 14.58 -2.49 -1.28
C PHE A 62 13.45 -3.34 -1.87
N GLY A 63 13.29 -4.59 -1.44
CA GLY A 63 12.22 -5.48 -1.89
C GLY A 63 10.81 -4.92 -1.67
N TYR A 64 10.51 -4.39 -0.48
CA TYR A 64 9.15 -3.88 -0.16
C TYR A 64 8.84 -2.54 -0.82
N VAL A 65 9.80 -1.61 -0.83
CA VAL A 65 9.63 -0.34 -1.54
C VAL A 65 9.49 -0.58 -3.04
N TRP A 66 10.29 -1.50 -3.59
CA TRP A 66 10.19 -1.92 -4.97
C TRP A 66 8.85 -2.58 -5.27
N LEU A 67 8.35 -3.47 -4.41
CA LEU A 67 7.03 -4.08 -4.55
C LEU A 67 5.93 -3.03 -4.57
N LEU A 68 5.99 -2.02 -3.70
CA LEU A 68 5.03 -0.92 -3.68
C LEU A 68 5.08 -0.12 -4.99
N CYS A 69 6.26 0.29 -5.45
CA CYS A 69 6.44 1.03 -6.69
C CYS A 69 6.00 0.21 -7.92
N ALA A 70 6.38 -1.05 -7.99
CA ALA A 70 6.05 -1.95 -9.10
C ALA A 70 4.55 -2.24 -9.14
N SER A 71 3.94 -2.62 -8.01
CA SER A 71 2.49 -2.87 -7.93
C SER A 71 1.68 -1.62 -8.26
N THR A 72 2.12 -0.45 -7.79
CA THR A 72 1.49 0.84 -8.13
C THR A 72 1.59 1.12 -9.62
N THR A 73 2.76 0.94 -10.23
CA THR A 73 2.95 1.16 -11.66
C THR A 73 2.09 0.22 -12.50
N VAL A 74 2.10 -1.08 -12.18
CA VAL A 74 1.30 -2.09 -12.90
C VAL A 74 -0.19 -1.76 -12.78
N ASN A 75 -0.69 -1.48 -11.58
CA ASN A 75 -2.11 -1.17 -11.38
C ASN A 75 -2.54 0.14 -12.05
N TYR A 76 -1.66 1.14 -12.10
CA TYR A 76 -1.91 2.38 -12.85
C TYR A 76 -2.06 2.09 -14.34
N LEU A 77 -1.17 1.30 -14.94
CA LEU A 77 -1.22 0.93 -16.35
C LEU A 77 -2.45 0.09 -16.68
N VAL A 78 -2.80 -0.86 -15.81
CA VAL A 78 -4.03 -1.66 -15.92
C VAL A 78 -5.26 -0.76 -15.86
N GLY A 79 -5.36 0.13 -14.86
CA GLY A 79 -6.47 1.06 -14.72
C GLY A 79 -6.61 2.00 -15.92
N ARG A 80 -5.51 2.57 -16.42
CA ARG A 80 -5.52 3.42 -17.62
C ARG A 80 -5.95 2.66 -18.87
N SER A 81 -5.53 1.41 -19.00
CA SER A 81 -5.95 0.54 -20.11
C SER A 81 -7.44 0.20 -20.03
N LEU A 82 -7.96 -0.03 -18.82
CA LEU A 82 -9.39 -0.28 -18.57
C LEU A 82 -10.26 0.96 -18.82
N GLN A 83 -9.78 2.16 -18.47
CA GLN A 83 -10.44 3.43 -18.79
C GLN A 83 -10.55 3.64 -20.30
N ALA A 84 -9.48 3.33 -21.05
CA ALA A 84 -9.48 3.46 -22.50
C ALA A 84 -10.37 2.42 -23.18
N ARG A 85 -10.29 1.15 -22.74
CA ARG A 85 -11.10 0.04 -23.26
C ARG A 85 -11.40 -0.96 -22.13
N PRO A 86 -12.62 -0.99 -21.57
CA PRO A 86 -12.95 -1.89 -20.49
C PRO A 86 -12.92 -3.35 -20.97
N ARG A 87 -12.11 -4.18 -20.30
CA ARG A 87 -11.90 -5.59 -20.64
C ARG A 87 -11.99 -6.43 -19.38
N LEU A 88 -12.97 -7.34 -19.32
CA LEU A 88 -13.22 -8.17 -18.13
C LEU A 88 -12.00 -9.04 -17.76
N TRP A 89 -11.33 -9.63 -18.75
CA TRP A 89 -10.14 -10.45 -18.49
C TRP A 89 -8.99 -9.63 -17.88
N LEU A 90 -8.85 -8.37 -18.26
CA LEU A 90 -7.80 -7.48 -17.74
C LEU A 90 -8.12 -7.03 -16.32
N LEU A 91 -9.39 -6.77 -16.03
CA LEU A 91 -9.87 -6.56 -14.66
C LEU A 91 -9.60 -7.80 -13.79
N ALA A 92 -10.02 -8.98 -14.26
CA ALA A 92 -9.84 -10.23 -13.54
C ALA A 92 -8.36 -10.52 -13.27
N ALA A 93 -7.48 -10.33 -14.27
CA ALA A 93 -6.03 -10.48 -14.11
C ALA A 93 -5.45 -9.47 -13.11
N GLY A 94 -5.86 -8.21 -13.17
CA GLY A 94 -5.44 -7.18 -12.22
C GLY A 94 -5.86 -7.51 -10.78
N VAL A 95 -7.12 -7.88 -10.57
CA VAL A 95 -7.64 -8.27 -9.24
C VAL A 95 -6.94 -9.52 -8.74
N ALA A 96 -6.81 -10.55 -9.59
CA ALA A 96 -6.13 -11.80 -9.24
C ALA A 96 -4.66 -11.57 -8.87
N GLY A 97 -3.93 -10.74 -9.62
CA GLY A 97 -2.54 -10.40 -9.32
C GLY A 97 -2.37 -9.71 -7.97
N ASN A 98 -3.23 -8.74 -7.66
CA ASN A 98 -3.25 -8.07 -6.36
C ASN A 98 -3.54 -9.03 -5.20
N LEU A 99 -4.54 -9.91 -5.37
CA LEU A 99 -4.89 -10.92 -4.36
C LEU A 99 -3.81 -11.99 -4.21
N ALA A 100 -3.13 -12.38 -5.29
CA ALA A 100 -2.02 -13.32 -5.24
C ALA A 100 -0.84 -12.76 -4.45
N VAL A 101 -0.46 -11.49 -4.67
CA VAL A 101 0.57 -10.81 -3.89
C VAL A 101 0.18 -10.73 -2.41
N LEU A 102 -1.05 -10.31 -2.12
CA LEU A 102 -1.55 -10.24 -0.74
C LEU A 102 -1.59 -11.62 -0.07
N GLY A 103 -2.05 -12.64 -0.80
CA GLY A 103 -2.12 -14.02 -0.33
C GLY A 103 -0.74 -14.60 -0.03
N TYR A 104 0.24 -14.37 -0.91
CA TYR A 104 1.64 -14.78 -0.70
C TYR A 104 2.19 -14.19 0.60
N TYR A 105 2.15 -12.87 0.78
CA TYR A 105 2.73 -12.25 1.97
C TYR A 105 1.98 -12.58 3.26
N LYS A 106 0.68 -12.89 3.20
CA LYS A 106 -0.12 -13.21 4.39
C LYS A 106 -0.04 -14.69 4.79
N TYR A 107 0.05 -15.60 3.82
CA TYR A 107 -0.13 -17.03 4.06
C TYR A 107 1.07 -17.91 3.69
N ALA A 108 2.08 -17.40 2.97
CA ALA A 108 3.23 -18.22 2.57
C ALA A 108 3.95 -18.84 3.77
N GLY A 109 4.18 -18.08 4.85
CA GLY A 109 4.82 -18.60 6.05
C GLY A 109 4.00 -19.71 6.73
N PHE A 110 2.67 -19.61 6.73
CA PHE A 110 1.81 -20.67 7.25
C PHE A 110 1.85 -21.91 6.35
N ALA A 111 1.71 -21.73 5.03
CA ALA A 111 1.71 -22.83 4.06
C ALA A 111 3.02 -23.63 4.09
N ILE A 112 4.17 -22.94 4.19
CA ILE A 112 5.48 -23.59 4.27
C ILE A 112 5.61 -24.38 5.58
N ARG A 113 5.16 -23.82 6.71
CA ARG A 113 5.16 -24.55 7.99
C ARG A 113 4.28 -25.81 7.95
N THR A 114 3.09 -25.71 7.38
CA THR A 114 2.19 -26.88 7.24
C THR A 114 2.82 -27.96 6.36
N ALA A 115 3.45 -27.56 5.24
CA ALA A 115 4.12 -28.50 4.35
C ALA A 115 5.34 -29.15 5.02
N ASP A 116 6.15 -28.39 5.77
CA ASP A 116 7.31 -28.90 6.49
C ASP A 116 6.90 -29.93 7.56
N HIS A 117 5.86 -29.64 8.34
CA HIS A 117 5.30 -30.57 9.32
C HIS A 117 4.70 -31.83 8.69
N ALA A 118 4.10 -31.72 7.50
CA ALA A 118 3.49 -32.86 6.81
C ALA A 118 4.53 -33.76 6.10
N LEU A 119 5.62 -33.18 5.61
CA LEU A 119 6.63 -33.87 4.80
C LEU A 119 7.90 -34.24 5.59
N HIS A 120 8.03 -33.80 6.84
CA HIS A 120 9.25 -33.91 7.65
C HIS A 120 10.51 -33.43 6.91
N ALA A 121 10.33 -32.45 6.03
CA ALA A 121 11.31 -32.10 5.01
C ALA A 121 12.45 -31.20 5.52
N SER A 122 12.42 -30.78 6.79
CA SER A 122 13.41 -29.89 7.41
C SER A 122 13.66 -28.63 6.57
N LEU A 123 12.59 -28.08 5.98
CA LEU A 123 12.66 -26.92 5.12
C LEU A 123 13.00 -25.69 5.96
N SER A 124 14.00 -24.93 5.52
CA SER A 124 14.33 -23.64 6.13
C SER A 124 13.16 -22.68 5.90
N ILE A 125 12.30 -22.52 6.91
CA ILE A 125 11.12 -21.65 6.86
C ILE A 125 11.58 -20.20 6.70
N PRO A 126 11.36 -19.56 5.54
CA PRO A 126 11.69 -18.16 5.38
C PRO A 126 10.80 -17.35 6.32
N GLN A 127 11.38 -16.46 7.12
CA GLN A 127 10.60 -15.47 7.84
C GLN A 127 10.05 -14.44 6.85
N VAL A 128 8.85 -14.72 6.34
CA VAL A 128 8.08 -13.78 5.52
C VAL A 128 7.53 -12.69 6.43
N ILE A 129 8.29 -11.61 6.58
CA ILE A 129 7.82 -10.40 7.25
C ILE A 129 6.82 -9.71 6.32
N LEU A 130 5.67 -9.32 6.87
CA LEU A 130 4.64 -8.63 6.09
C LEU A 130 5.07 -7.18 5.84
N PRO A 131 5.01 -6.69 4.59
CA PRO A 131 5.16 -5.27 4.32
C PRO A 131 4.06 -4.50 5.06
N LEU A 132 4.44 -3.41 5.74
CA LEU A 132 3.47 -2.56 6.40
C LEU A 132 2.40 -2.12 5.41
N ALA A 133 1.15 -2.26 5.83
CA ALA A 133 -0.01 -1.82 5.07
C ALA A 133 -0.22 -2.48 3.70
N ILE A 134 0.35 -3.66 3.45
CA ILE A 134 0.11 -4.41 2.20
C ILE A 134 -1.37 -4.57 1.86
N SER A 135 -2.20 -4.95 2.83
CA SER A 135 -3.64 -5.06 2.61
C SER A 135 -4.27 -3.73 2.17
N PHE A 136 -3.83 -2.61 2.76
CA PHE A 136 -4.41 -1.31 2.47
C PHE A 136 -4.11 -0.87 1.04
N TYR A 137 -2.84 -0.87 0.62
CA TYR A 137 -2.51 -0.45 -0.73
C TYR A 137 -3.04 -1.44 -1.78
N THR A 138 -3.06 -2.74 -1.48
CA THR A 138 -3.65 -3.74 -2.39
C THR A 138 -5.15 -3.49 -2.58
N PHE A 139 -5.93 -3.27 -1.53
CA PHE A 139 -7.36 -3.00 -1.67
C PHE A 139 -7.64 -1.65 -2.33
N THR A 140 -6.79 -0.66 -2.10
CA THR A 140 -6.87 0.65 -2.77
C THR A 140 -6.60 0.52 -4.27
N GLN A 141 -5.60 -0.29 -4.65
CA GLN A 141 -5.29 -0.62 -6.04
C GLN A 141 -6.44 -1.40 -6.71
N ILE A 142 -7.02 -2.40 -6.03
CA ILE A 142 -8.19 -3.16 -6.50
C ILE A 142 -9.40 -2.24 -6.73
N ALA A 143 -9.72 -1.37 -5.76
CA ALA A 143 -10.83 -0.43 -5.89
C ALA A 143 -10.63 0.46 -7.11
N PHE A 144 -9.42 0.98 -7.32
CA PHE A 144 -9.10 1.81 -8.48
C PHE A 144 -9.31 1.07 -9.82
N ILE A 145 -8.83 -0.17 -9.98
CA ILE A 145 -9.01 -0.90 -11.24
C ILE A 145 -10.48 -1.29 -11.49
N VAL A 146 -11.26 -1.55 -10.43
CA VAL A 146 -12.70 -1.80 -10.51
C VAL A 146 -13.44 -0.53 -10.94
N ASP A 147 -13.13 0.61 -10.33
CA ASP A 147 -13.71 1.90 -10.67
C ASP A 147 -13.32 2.32 -12.10
N ALA A 148 -12.09 2.03 -12.52
CA ALA A 148 -11.63 2.26 -13.89
C ALA A 148 -12.40 1.43 -14.92
N TYR A 149 -12.66 0.15 -14.63
CA TYR A 149 -13.49 -0.70 -15.48
C TYR A 149 -14.95 -0.22 -15.56
N ARG A 150 -15.48 0.36 -14.48
CA ARG A 150 -16.85 0.91 -14.41
C ARG A 150 -16.97 2.31 -15.00
N GLY A 151 -15.87 2.95 -15.42
CA GLY A 151 -15.87 4.34 -15.86
C GLY A 151 -16.11 5.36 -14.74
N LEU A 152 -15.93 4.96 -13.48
CA LEU A 152 -16.12 5.80 -12.29
C LEU A 152 -14.81 6.38 -11.76
N ALA A 153 -13.66 5.86 -12.21
CA ALA A 153 -12.36 6.35 -11.76
C ALA A 153 -12.07 7.73 -12.34
N ALA A 154 -11.69 8.67 -11.47
CA ALA A 154 -11.20 9.98 -11.87
C ALA A 154 -9.95 9.86 -12.76
N GLU A 155 -9.83 10.76 -13.74
CA GLU A 155 -8.58 10.92 -14.50
C GLU A 155 -7.48 11.43 -13.56
N MET A 156 -6.54 10.55 -13.23
CA MET A 156 -5.42 10.87 -12.35
C MET A 156 -4.11 10.75 -13.10
N SER A 157 -3.23 11.74 -12.94
CA SER A 157 -1.83 11.60 -13.34
C SER A 157 -1.12 10.57 -12.45
N PHE A 158 -0.08 9.93 -12.98
CA PHE A 158 0.67 8.90 -12.24
C PHE A 158 1.14 9.37 -10.84
N PRO A 159 1.70 10.58 -10.64
CA PRO A 159 2.09 11.03 -9.30
C PRO A 159 0.91 11.15 -8.33
N ARG A 160 -0.27 11.59 -8.80
CA ARG A 160 -1.48 11.67 -7.96
C ARG A 160 -1.98 10.29 -7.57
N TYR A 161 -1.96 9.34 -8.51
CA TYR A 161 -2.30 7.95 -8.22
C TYR A 161 -1.30 7.29 -7.26
N ALA A 162 0.00 7.48 -7.50
CA ALA A 162 1.05 6.97 -6.63
C ALA A 162 0.92 7.55 -5.21
N LEU A 163 0.61 8.85 -5.10
CA LEU A 163 0.31 9.47 -3.82
C LEU A 163 -0.94 8.85 -3.17
N PHE A 164 -2.04 8.70 -3.91
CA PHE A 164 -3.27 8.08 -3.41
C PHE A 164 -3.04 6.68 -2.81
N VAL A 165 -2.21 5.87 -3.47
CA VAL A 165 -1.87 4.51 -3.02
C VAL A 165 -0.89 4.52 -1.84
N SER A 166 0.12 5.39 -1.86
CA SER A 166 1.24 5.36 -0.91
C SER A 166 1.10 6.32 0.27
N PHE A 167 0.12 7.21 0.31
CA PHE A 167 0.04 8.28 1.32
C PHE A 167 0.06 7.75 2.75
N PHE A 168 1.16 7.96 3.46
CA PHE A 168 1.37 7.43 4.81
C PHE A 168 0.30 7.86 5.85
N PRO A 169 -0.31 9.06 5.80
CA PRO A 169 -1.40 9.42 6.72
C PRO A 169 -2.69 8.63 6.53
N HIS A 170 -3.00 8.15 5.31
CA HIS A 170 -4.21 7.35 5.07
C HIS A 170 -4.19 6.03 5.85
N LEU A 171 -3.01 5.49 6.15
CA LEU A 171 -2.85 4.30 6.98
C LEU A 171 -3.35 4.50 8.41
N ILE A 172 -3.26 5.72 8.93
CA ILE A 172 -3.72 6.09 10.27
C ILE A 172 -5.26 6.15 10.31
N ALA A 173 -5.87 6.73 9.26
CA ALA A 173 -7.30 7.03 9.25
C ALA A 173 -8.20 5.80 9.01
N ARG A 174 -7.75 4.80 8.23
CA ARG A 174 -8.56 3.59 7.97
C ARG A 174 -8.35 2.48 9.00
N ALA A 175 -7.22 2.41 9.69
CA ALA A 175 -7.00 1.45 10.78
C ALA A 175 -7.96 1.66 11.97
N ASN A 176 -8.42 2.89 12.19
CA ASN A 176 -9.28 3.27 13.31
C ASN A 176 -10.78 3.33 12.98
N ARG A 177 -11.20 2.95 11.77
CA ARG A 177 -12.64 2.81 11.45
C ARG A 177 -13.09 1.39 11.73
N ALA A 178 -13.46 1.10 12.98
CA ALA A 178 -14.37 0.01 13.26
C ALA A 178 -15.68 0.22 12.46
N PRO A 179 -16.33 -0.86 11.97
CA PRO A 179 -17.59 -0.72 11.27
C PRO A 179 -18.65 -0.24 12.28
N GLN A 180 -18.99 1.04 12.22
CA GLN A 180 -20.17 1.56 12.89
C GLN A 180 -21.37 0.92 12.18
N ARG A 181 -21.97 -0.08 12.82
CA ARG A 181 -23.25 -0.66 12.41
C ARG A 181 -24.29 0.44 12.54
N ASP A 182 -24.67 1.05 11.43
CA ASP A 182 -25.89 1.85 11.36
C ASP A 182 -27.09 0.92 11.53
N HIS A 183 -27.47 0.68 12.79
CA HIS A 183 -28.79 0.17 13.13
C HIS A 183 -29.81 1.32 13.00
N ALA A 184 -30.10 1.70 11.75
CA ALA A 184 -31.18 2.63 11.45
C ALA A 184 -32.52 1.88 11.39
N ALA A 185 -33.25 1.97 12.52
CA ALA A 185 -34.69 2.15 12.60
C ALA A 185 -35.60 1.30 11.67
N ILE A 186 -35.99 0.12 12.13
CA ILE A 186 -37.30 -0.45 11.79
C ILE A 186 -38.30 0.26 12.71
N ARG A 187 -39.05 1.23 12.18
CA ARG A 187 -40.29 1.71 12.82
C ARG A 187 -41.42 0.77 12.41
N PRO A 188 -42.15 0.13 13.34
CA PRO A 188 -43.43 -0.46 13.00
C PRO A 188 -44.47 0.65 12.80
N ALA A 189 -45.27 0.51 11.75
CA ALA A 189 -46.52 1.23 11.57
C ALA A 189 -47.63 0.54 12.36
#